data_AF-A0A4D6WYN2-F1
#
_entry.id   AF-A0A4D6WYN2-F1
#
_cell.length_a   1.000
_cell.length_b   1.000
_cell.length_c   1.000
_cell.angle_alpha   90.00
_cell.angle_beta   90.00
_cell.angle_gamma   90.00
#
_symmetry.space_group_name_H-M   'P 1'
#
loop_
_entity.id
_entity.type
_entity.pdbx_description
1 polymer ?
#
loop_
_entity_poly.entity_id
_entity_poly.type
_entity_poly.pdbx_seq_one_letter_code
_entity_poly.pdbx_strand_id
1 'polypeptide(L)'
;MQLNIYLISHPIIKLLSQTIINNQANEAIMTNSYKQIGLFLTYETTRKWIKIHNIYLKKFNKIQQMTLLDPNRKYYIFTKLSNTYKMLVDIQLFLPNMTIIDTVYENNIVLKNKKINHLFDKTSKEIKIIIFDNILQESYAIQLIKYLNQYINTKDIYITCISCYEKTLHIIGQSYPELQIYTTKII
;
A
#
# COMPACT_ATOMS: atom_id res chain seq x y z
N MET A 1 16.41 16.99 0.76
CA MET A 1 15.11 16.42 1.18
C MET A 1 15.39 15.17 2.00
N GLN A 2 14.79 14.99 3.19
CA GLN A 2 15.07 13.85 4.09
C GLN A 2 14.15 12.63 3.88
N LEU A 3 13.21 12.71 2.93
CA LEU A 3 12.22 11.67 2.68
C LEU A 3 12.85 10.44 2.01
N ASN A 4 12.46 9.25 2.46
CA ASN A 4 12.91 7.98 1.88
C ASN A 4 12.05 7.63 0.65
N ILE A 5 12.54 7.95 -0.55
CA ILE A 5 11.86 7.63 -1.81
C ILE A 5 12.53 6.44 -2.48
N TYR A 6 11.76 5.39 -2.72
CA TYR A 6 12.14 4.19 -3.43
C TYR A 6 11.54 4.24 -4.84
N LEU A 7 12.37 4.61 -5.81
CA LEU A 7 12.02 4.53 -7.22
C LEU A 7 12.16 3.08 -7.70
N ILE A 8 11.05 2.44 -7.99
CA ILE A 8 11.01 1.03 -8.37
C ILE A 8 11.40 0.91 -9.85
N SER A 9 12.57 0.32 -10.08
CA SER A 9 13.21 0.26 -11.40
C SER A 9 13.15 -1.11 -12.07
N HIS A 10 12.34 -2.06 -11.57
CA HIS A 10 12.22 -3.38 -12.16
C HIS A 10 11.71 -3.28 -13.62
N PRO A 11 12.34 -3.97 -14.61
CA PRO A 11 11.99 -3.79 -16.03
C PRO A 11 10.51 -4.00 -16.34
N ILE A 12 9.90 -5.04 -15.76
CA ILE A 12 8.46 -5.32 -15.94
C ILE A 12 7.60 -4.17 -15.39
N ILE A 13 7.93 -3.65 -14.21
CA ILE A 13 7.19 -2.55 -13.58
C ILE A 13 7.32 -1.29 -14.42
N LYS A 14 8.51 -1.01 -14.96
CA LYS A 14 8.75 0.11 -15.86
C LYS A 14 7.90 0.01 -17.12
N LEU A 15 7.88 -1.15 -17.79
CA LEU A 15 7.04 -1.38 -18.97
C LEU A 15 5.56 -1.18 -18.67
N LEU A 16 5.05 -1.79 -17.59
CA LEU A 16 3.65 -1.65 -17.17
C LEU A 16 3.29 -0.19 -16.84
N SER A 17 4.16 0.50 -16.09
CA SER A 17 3.94 1.89 -15.71
C SER A 17 3.88 2.80 -16.93
N GLN A 18 4.73 2.57 -17.92
CA GLN A 18 4.75 3.36 -19.15
C GLN A 18 3.50 3.13 -20.00
N THR A 19 3.04 1.88 -20.12
CA THR A 19 1.77 1.55 -20.76
C THR A 19 0.61 2.31 -20.10
N ILE A 20 0.58 2.34 -18.77
CA ILE A 20 -0.46 3.02 -18.00
C ILE A 20 -0.40 4.53 -18.17
N ILE A 21 0.79 5.12 -18.02
CA ILE A 21 0.99 6.58 -18.08
C ILE A 21 0.72 7.13 -19.48
N ASN A 22 1.12 6.40 -20.52
CA ASN A 22 0.92 6.85 -21.90
C ASN A 22 -0.52 6.68 -22.37
N ASN A 23 -1.32 5.82 -21.72
CA ASN A 23 -2.72 5.56 -22.05
C ASN A 23 -2.97 5.22 -23.54
N GLN A 24 -1.99 4.56 -24.18
CA GLN A 24 -2.01 4.24 -25.62
C GLN A 24 -2.54 2.83 -25.92
N ALA A 25 -2.88 2.06 -24.88
CA ALA A 25 -3.36 0.69 -25.02
C ALA A 25 -4.89 0.60 -24.91
N ASN A 26 -5.47 -0.47 -25.45
CA ASN A 26 -6.90 -0.75 -25.29
C ASN A 26 -7.25 -1.06 -23.82
N GLU A 27 -8.54 -0.99 -23.49
CA GLU A 27 -9.01 -1.12 -22.11
C GLU A 27 -8.65 -2.46 -21.45
N ALA A 28 -8.68 -3.56 -22.23
CA ALA A 28 -8.34 -4.89 -21.71
C ALA A 28 -6.87 -4.97 -21.29
N ILE A 29 -5.96 -4.48 -22.15
CA ILE A 29 -4.52 -4.41 -21.87
C ILE A 29 -4.26 -3.47 -20.69
N MET A 30 -4.92 -2.31 -20.65
CA MET A 30 -4.80 -1.36 -19.54
C MET A 30 -5.24 -1.98 -18.22
N THR A 31 -6.38 -2.68 -18.21
CA THR A 31 -6.91 -3.31 -17.00
C THR A 31 -5.97 -4.41 -16.48
N ASN A 32 -5.42 -5.24 -17.37
CA ASN A 32 -4.42 -6.23 -16.98
C ASN A 32 -3.12 -5.58 -16.49
N SER A 33 -2.71 -4.47 -17.11
CA SER A 33 -1.53 -3.73 -16.68
C SER A 33 -1.70 -3.16 -15.27
N TYR A 34 -2.87 -2.59 -14.98
CA TYR A 34 -3.22 -2.12 -13.63
C TYR A 34 -3.20 -3.26 -12.60
N LYS A 35 -3.79 -4.41 -12.91
CA LYS A 35 -3.75 -5.58 -12.00
C LYS A 35 -2.32 -6.00 -11.67
N GLN A 36 -1.50 -6.18 -12.70
CA GLN A 36 -0.11 -6.64 -12.56
C GLN A 36 0.76 -5.61 -11.82
N ILE A 37 0.67 -4.33 -12.19
CA ILE A 37 1.46 -3.30 -11.50
C ILE A 37 1.03 -3.17 -10.05
N GLY A 38 -0.26 -3.31 -9.74
CA GLY A 38 -0.77 -3.28 -8.38
C GLY A 38 -0.18 -4.38 -7.52
N LEU A 39 -0.14 -5.61 -8.05
CA LEU A 39 0.52 -6.75 -7.41
C LEU A 39 2.01 -6.50 -7.19
N PHE A 40 2.74 -6.07 -8.22
CA PHE A 40 4.19 -5.86 -8.12
C PHE A 40 4.57 -4.69 -7.20
N LEU A 41 3.85 -3.58 -7.25
CA LEU A 41 4.06 -2.45 -6.34
C LEU A 41 3.80 -2.85 -4.89
N THR A 42 2.75 -3.63 -4.65
CA THR A 42 2.44 -4.17 -3.32
C THR A 42 3.54 -5.12 -2.85
N TYR A 43 4.00 -6.02 -3.73
CA TYR A 43 5.13 -6.90 -3.43
C TYR A 43 6.39 -6.12 -3.01
N GLU A 44 6.82 -5.15 -3.83
CA GLU A 44 8.02 -4.35 -3.53
C GLU A 44 7.88 -3.53 -2.24
N THR A 45 6.71 -2.94 -2.02
CA THR A 45 6.42 -2.19 -0.80
C THR A 45 6.50 -3.11 0.42
N THR A 46 5.91 -4.30 0.35
CA THR A 46 5.69 -5.18 1.50
C THR A 46 6.87 -6.10 1.83
N ARG A 47 7.77 -6.32 0.86
CA ARG A 47 8.88 -7.30 0.92
C ARG A 47 9.73 -7.24 2.19
N LYS A 48 9.95 -6.06 2.77
CA LYS A 48 10.86 -5.88 3.93
C LYS A 48 10.18 -5.95 5.30
N TRP A 49 8.86 -5.81 5.37
CA TRP A 49 8.15 -5.69 6.66
C TRP A 49 7.06 -6.74 6.89
N ILE A 50 6.70 -7.52 5.86
CA ILE A 50 5.95 -8.76 6.08
C ILE A 50 6.81 -9.68 6.93
N LYS A 51 6.28 -10.08 8.09
CA LYS A 51 6.89 -11.15 8.89
C LYS A 51 6.17 -12.47 8.67
N ILE A 52 7.01 -13.49 8.54
CA ILE A 52 6.63 -14.88 8.45
C ILE A 52 7.18 -15.61 9.68
N HIS A 53 6.50 -16.67 10.10
CA HIS A 53 6.97 -17.57 11.13
C HIS A 53 6.83 -19.01 10.64
N ASN A 54 7.72 -19.87 11.12
CA ASN A 54 7.67 -21.30 10.81
C ASN A 54 6.89 -22.02 11.90
N ILE A 55 5.94 -22.85 11.48
CA ILE A 55 5.26 -23.79 12.35
C ILE A 55 5.65 -25.22 11.96
N TYR A 56 5.64 -26.12 12.93
CA TYR A 56 5.93 -27.54 12.73
C TYR A 56 4.65 -28.35 12.93
N LEU A 57 4.22 -29.00 11.87
CA LEU A 57 3.06 -29.88 11.87
C LEU A 57 3.54 -31.32 12.01
N LYS A 58 3.22 -31.96 13.13
CA LYS A 58 3.44 -33.40 13.31
C LYS A 58 2.41 -34.17 12.50
N LYS A 59 2.85 -34.83 11.43
CA LYS A 59 2.06 -35.82 10.68
C LYS A 59 2.37 -37.22 11.19
N PHE A 60 1.54 -38.21 10.84
CA PHE A 60 1.67 -39.59 11.32
C PHE A 60 3.11 -40.13 11.24
N ASN A 61 3.82 -39.88 10.12
CA ASN A 61 5.15 -40.47 9.87
C ASN A 61 6.27 -39.41 9.73
N LYS A 62 5.98 -38.12 9.85
CA LYS A 62 6.99 -37.05 9.68
C LYS A 62 6.58 -35.74 10.32
N ILE A 63 7.56 -34.91 10.63
CA ILE A 63 7.33 -33.51 10.94
C ILE A 63 7.44 -32.73 9.62
N GLN A 64 6.44 -31.91 9.33
CA GLN A 64 6.45 -30.99 8.19
C GLN A 64 6.54 -29.56 8.71
N GLN A 65 7.50 -28.80 8.20
CA GLN A 65 7.56 -27.36 8.42
C GLN A 65 6.65 -26.63 7.42
N MET A 66 5.95 -25.60 7.89
CA MET A 66 5.15 -24.70 7.08
C MET A 66 5.45 -23.26 7.48
N THR A 67 5.44 -22.35 6.51
CA THR A 67 5.65 -20.92 6.72
C THR A 67 4.32 -20.19 6.62
N LEU A 68 4.02 -19.35 7.62
CA LEU A 68 2.76 -18.60 7.71
C LEU A 68 3.05 -17.12 8.01
N LEU A 69 2.12 -16.25 7.63
CA LEU A 69 2.14 -14.84 8.03
C LEU A 69 1.97 -14.72 9.54
N ASP A 70 2.71 -13.82 10.17
CA ASP A 70 2.63 -13.52 11.61
C ASP A 70 1.20 -13.05 12.02
N PRO A 71 0.47 -13.80 12.88
CA PRO A 71 -0.90 -13.46 13.28
C PRO A 71 -0.97 -12.26 14.24
N ASN A 72 0.17 -11.83 14.80
CA ASN A 72 0.28 -10.65 15.66
C ASN A 72 0.45 -9.35 14.87
N ARG A 73 0.38 -9.42 13.54
CA ARG A 73 0.42 -8.25 12.66
C ARG A 73 -0.90 -8.05 11.94
N LYS A 74 -1.26 -6.79 11.74
CA LYS A 74 -2.37 -6.40 10.86
C LYS A 74 -1.83 -5.53 9.74
N TYR A 75 -2.34 -5.78 8.53
CA TYR A 75 -1.92 -5.09 7.32
C TYR A 75 -3.13 -4.43 6.69
N TYR A 76 -3.03 -3.14 6.39
CA TYR A 76 -4.11 -2.37 5.80
C TYR A 76 -3.65 -1.64 4.53
N ILE A 77 -4.53 -1.62 3.53
CA ILE A 77 -4.44 -0.69 2.40
C ILE A 77 -5.53 0.36 2.57
N PHE A 78 -5.15 1.63 2.66
CA PHE A 78 -6.06 2.76 2.54
C PHE A 78 -5.94 3.33 1.13
N THR A 79 -7.07 3.48 0.45
CA THR A 79 -7.07 3.87 -0.96
C THR A 79 -8.42 4.43 -1.37
N LYS A 80 -8.46 5.21 -2.45
CA LYS A 80 -9.71 5.61 -3.11
C LYS A 80 -10.08 4.55 -4.16
N LEU A 81 -11.02 3.66 -3.82
CA LEU A 81 -11.38 2.52 -4.68
C LEU A 81 -11.83 2.94 -6.07
N SER A 82 -12.50 4.09 -6.20
CA SER A 82 -12.94 4.61 -7.52
C SER A 82 -11.79 4.72 -8.52
N ASN A 83 -10.55 4.92 -8.05
CA ASN A 83 -9.38 5.12 -8.89
C ASN A 83 -8.49 3.87 -8.94
N THR A 84 -8.43 3.11 -7.86
CA THR A 84 -7.42 2.04 -7.70
C THR A 84 -7.99 0.62 -7.81
N TYR A 85 -9.31 0.43 -7.94
CA TYR A 85 -9.90 -0.92 -7.85
C TYR A 85 -9.23 -1.94 -8.78
N LYS A 86 -8.86 -1.55 -10.01
CA LYS A 86 -8.19 -2.42 -10.99
C LYS A 86 -6.84 -2.94 -10.47
N MET A 87 -6.13 -2.17 -9.65
CA MET A 87 -4.83 -2.55 -9.08
C MET A 87 -4.94 -3.48 -7.87
N LEU A 88 -6.09 -3.49 -7.20
CA LEU A 88 -6.25 -4.20 -5.93
C LEU A 88 -6.78 -5.63 -6.08
N VAL A 89 -7.34 -5.98 -7.24
CA VAL A 89 -8.05 -7.23 -7.51
C VAL A 89 -7.28 -8.46 -7.03
N ASP A 90 -5.98 -8.52 -7.35
CA ASP A 90 -5.18 -9.72 -7.12
C ASP A 90 -4.30 -9.62 -5.86
N ILE A 91 -4.34 -8.49 -5.15
CA ILE A 91 -3.49 -8.28 -3.97
C ILE A 91 -3.85 -9.26 -2.85
N GLN A 92 -5.14 -9.50 -2.61
CA GLN A 92 -5.59 -10.42 -1.56
C GLN A 92 -5.30 -11.88 -1.90
N LEU A 93 -5.05 -12.22 -3.17
CA LEU A 93 -4.58 -13.55 -3.55
C LEU A 93 -3.16 -13.82 -3.03
N PHE A 94 -2.31 -12.78 -3.01
CA PHE A 94 -0.94 -12.88 -2.51
C PHE A 94 -0.84 -12.62 -0.99
N LEU A 95 -1.65 -11.69 -0.46
CA LEU A 95 -1.68 -11.32 0.96
C LEU A 95 -3.11 -11.40 1.51
N PRO A 96 -3.60 -12.62 1.81
CA PRO A 96 -5.00 -12.83 2.21
C PRO A 96 -5.39 -12.12 3.51
N ASN A 97 -4.41 -11.86 4.39
CA ASN A 97 -4.64 -11.18 5.67
C ASN A 97 -4.65 -9.64 5.53
N MET A 98 -4.46 -9.10 4.33
CA MET A 98 -4.44 -7.66 4.12
C MET A 98 -5.86 -7.12 3.90
N THR A 99 -6.24 -6.16 4.72
CA THR A 99 -7.57 -5.55 4.68
C THR A 99 -7.52 -4.27 3.85
N ILE A 100 -8.38 -4.17 2.83
CA ILE A 100 -8.50 -2.98 1.99
C ILE A 100 -9.62 -2.09 2.55
N ILE A 101 -9.32 -0.81 2.70
CA ILE A 101 -10.21 0.21 3.25
C ILE A 101 -10.37 1.31 2.21
N ASP A 102 -11.60 1.47 1.76
CA ASP A 102 -11.95 2.59 0.89
C ASP A 102 -12.03 3.89 1.69
N THR A 103 -11.27 4.87 1.24
CA THR A 103 -11.30 6.24 1.76
C THR A 103 -12.16 7.07 0.81
N VAL A 104 -13.48 6.86 0.85
CA VAL A 104 -14.43 7.71 0.11
C VAL A 104 -14.25 9.15 0.57
N TYR A 105 -13.95 10.02 -0.39
CA TYR A 105 -13.66 11.44 -0.15
C TYR A 105 -14.79 12.29 -0.70
N GLU A 106 -15.87 12.44 0.07
CA GLU A 106 -16.85 13.50 -0.16
C GLU A 106 -16.73 14.55 0.96
N ASN A 107 -16.24 15.74 0.59
CA ASN A 107 -16.34 17.01 1.32
C ASN A 107 -16.00 17.04 2.83
N ASN A 108 -14.80 16.57 3.24
CA ASN A 108 -14.23 16.66 4.61
C ASN A 108 -14.50 15.48 5.58
N ILE A 109 -14.58 14.25 5.09
CA ILE A 109 -14.80 13.12 6.00
C ILE A 109 -13.85 11.95 5.69
N VAL A 110 -12.61 12.08 6.16
CA VAL A 110 -11.83 10.90 6.61
C VAL A 110 -12.47 10.33 7.92
N LEU A 111 -13.44 11.03 8.52
CA LEU A 111 -13.74 10.97 9.95
C LEU A 111 -15.13 10.47 10.41
N LYS A 112 -16.03 9.99 9.54
CA LYS A 112 -17.34 9.41 9.98
C LYS A 112 -17.45 7.90 9.79
N ASN A 113 -16.43 7.23 9.27
CA ASN A 113 -16.41 5.78 9.40
C ASN A 113 -15.99 5.43 10.83
N LYS A 114 -16.96 5.38 11.75
CA LYS A 114 -16.78 4.76 13.09
C LYS A 114 -16.10 3.40 13.02
N LYS A 115 -16.22 2.72 11.86
CA LYS A 115 -15.51 1.49 11.50
C LYS A 115 -13.98 1.58 11.58
N ILE A 116 -13.36 2.73 11.30
CA ILE A 116 -11.89 2.86 11.30
C ILE A 116 -11.32 2.93 12.71
N ASN A 117 -12.00 3.63 13.63
CA ASN A 117 -11.55 3.73 15.03
C ASN A 117 -11.42 2.33 15.66
N HIS A 118 -12.32 1.41 15.34
CA HIS A 118 -12.26 0.02 15.81
C HIS A 118 -11.09 -0.80 15.24
N LEU A 119 -10.50 -0.38 14.11
CA LEU A 119 -9.35 -1.09 13.54
C LEU A 119 -8.09 -0.93 14.39
N PHE A 120 -8.00 0.24 15.05
CA PHE A 120 -6.89 0.65 15.91
C PHE A 120 -7.21 0.49 17.40
N ASP A 121 -8.32 -0.16 17.76
CA ASP A 121 -8.61 -0.55 19.15
C ASP A 121 -7.39 -1.28 19.74
N LYS A 122 -7.17 -1.11 21.06
CA LYS A 122 -6.00 -1.47 21.91
C LYS A 122 -5.56 -2.94 21.89
N THR A 123 -5.53 -3.57 20.73
CA THR A 123 -4.90 -4.85 20.48
C THR A 123 -3.39 -4.62 20.42
N SER A 124 -2.60 -5.45 21.09
CA SER A 124 -1.12 -5.41 21.10
C SER A 124 -0.48 -5.75 19.75
N LYS A 125 -1.26 -5.74 18.66
CA LYS A 125 -0.82 -6.13 17.33
C LYS A 125 -0.07 -4.99 16.66
N GLU A 126 1.04 -5.31 16.02
CA GLU A 126 1.77 -4.34 15.19
C GLU A 126 0.99 -4.09 13.90
N ILE A 127 0.78 -2.83 13.56
CA ILE A 127 -0.03 -2.43 12.42
C ILE A 127 0.88 -1.80 11.38
N LYS A 128 0.79 -2.26 10.12
CA LYS A 128 1.42 -1.60 8.96
C LYS A 128 0.34 -1.14 8.00
N ILE A 129 0.51 0.06 7.47
CA ILE A 129 -0.44 0.70 6.55
C ILE A 129 0.24 1.02 5.24
N ILE A 130 -0.44 0.73 4.12
CA ILE A 130 -0.12 1.26 2.81
C ILE A 130 -1.19 2.28 2.42
N ILE A 131 -0.80 3.50 2.09
CA ILE A 131 -1.62 4.46 1.35
C ILE A 131 -1.36 4.20 -0.13
N PHE A 132 -2.38 3.77 -0.85
CA PHE A 132 -2.25 3.30 -2.22
C PHE A 132 -2.97 4.25 -3.18
N ASP A 133 -2.32 4.63 -4.28
CA ASP A 133 -2.90 5.54 -5.28
C ASP A 133 -2.32 5.28 -6.68
N ASN A 134 -3.00 5.72 -7.74
CA ASN A 134 -2.42 5.69 -9.09
C ASN A 134 -1.41 6.83 -9.23
N ILE A 135 -1.90 8.06 -9.03
CA ILE A 135 -1.12 9.29 -9.07
C ILE A 135 -1.33 9.96 -7.72
N LEU A 136 -0.26 10.09 -6.93
CA LEU A 136 -0.37 10.55 -5.55
C LEU A 136 -0.92 11.99 -5.48
N GLN A 137 -2.18 12.12 -5.04
CA GLN A 137 -2.82 13.41 -4.86
C GLN A 137 -2.38 14.06 -3.54
N GLU A 138 -1.81 15.27 -3.63
CA GLU A 138 -1.23 16.00 -2.49
C GLU A 138 -2.21 16.16 -1.31
N SER A 139 -3.39 16.73 -1.57
CA SER A 139 -4.39 17.02 -0.53
C SER A 139 -4.93 15.75 0.13
N TYR A 140 -5.17 14.71 -0.66
CA TYR A 140 -5.63 13.41 -0.17
C TYR A 140 -4.58 12.75 0.73
N ALA A 141 -3.34 12.63 0.24
CA ALA A 141 -2.26 11.96 0.96
C ALA A 141 -2.00 12.65 2.30
N ILE A 142 -1.83 13.98 2.31
CA ILE A 142 -1.53 14.75 3.53
C ILE A 142 -2.63 14.60 4.57
N GLN A 143 -3.90 14.69 4.18
CA GLN A 143 -5.02 14.58 5.11
C GLN A 143 -5.14 13.17 5.68
N LEU A 144 -4.94 12.14 4.86
CA LEU A 144 -4.99 10.75 5.31
C LEU A 144 -3.83 10.43 6.25
N ILE A 145 -2.59 10.85 5.92
CA ILE A 145 -1.43 10.71 6.81
C ILE A 145 -1.69 11.41 8.14
N LYS A 146 -2.17 12.66 8.10
CA LYS A 146 -2.47 13.43 9.31
C LYS A 146 -3.47 12.71 10.22
N TYR A 147 -4.49 12.10 9.64
CA TYR A 147 -5.48 11.32 10.38
C TYR A 147 -4.88 10.03 10.96
N LEU A 148 -4.17 9.24 10.15
CA LEU A 148 -3.59 7.97 10.57
C LEU A 148 -2.51 8.15 11.64
N ASN A 149 -1.75 9.24 11.57
CA ASN A 149 -0.69 9.57 12.53
C ASN A 149 -1.23 9.85 13.96
N GLN A 150 -2.55 10.00 14.14
CA GLN A 150 -3.17 10.07 15.46
C GLN A 150 -3.21 8.69 16.17
N TYR A 151 -3.07 7.61 15.41
CA TYR A 151 -3.25 6.24 15.90
C TYR A 151 -1.99 5.37 15.74
N ILE A 152 -1.19 5.62 14.71
CA ILE A 152 -0.01 4.81 14.36
C ILE A 152 1.17 5.72 14.04
N ASN A 153 2.39 5.26 14.35
CA ASN A 153 3.61 5.99 14.04
C ASN A 153 3.82 6.09 12.50
N THR A 154 4.23 7.26 12.02
CA THR A 154 4.54 7.50 10.59
C THR A 154 5.48 6.48 9.97
N LYS A 155 6.44 5.92 10.72
CA LYS A 155 7.36 4.88 10.22
C LYS A 155 6.68 3.58 9.79
N ASP A 156 5.46 3.35 10.26
CA ASP A 156 4.63 2.18 9.98
C ASP A 156 3.61 2.45 8.88
N ILE A 157 3.65 3.65 8.29
CA ILE A 157 2.86 4.08 7.14
C ILE A 157 3.78 4.12 5.91
N TYR A 158 3.34 3.49 4.83
CA TYR A 158 4.03 3.45 3.54
C TYR A 158 3.12 4.07 2.48
N ILE A 159 3.69 4.80 1.53
CA ILE A 159 2.93 5.29 0.37
C ILE A 159 3.36 4.49 -0.85
N THR A 160 2.41 3.99 -1.61
CA THR A 160 2.66 3.24 -2.84
C THR A 160 1.85 3.83 -3.97
N CYS A 161 2.52 4.24 -5.05
CA CYS A 161 1.85 4.82 -6.21
C CYS A 161 2.56 4.51 -7.53
N ILE A 162 1.85 4.67 -8.66
CA ILE A 162 2.48 4.58 -9.97
C ILE A 162 3.35 5.82 -10.18
N SER A 163 2.77 7.01 -9.98
CA SER A 163 3.50 8.26 -10.10
C SER A 163 3.16 9.25 -8.99
N CYS A 164 4.06 10.21 -8.77
CA CYS A 164 3.89 11.29 -7.81
C CYS A 164 4.57 12.56 -8.32
N TYR A 165 4.04 13.72 -7.93
CA TYR A 165 4.62 15.00 -8.29
C TYR A 165 5.76 15.39 -7.34
N GLU A 166 6.82 15.99 -7.85
CA GLU A 166 7.94 16.46 -7.01
C GLU A 166 7.47 17.40 -5.89
N LYS A 167 6.54 18.33 -6.22
CA LYS A 167 5.93 19.22 -5.24
C LYS A 167 5.25 18.46 -4.08
N THR A 168 4.50 17.41 -4.39
CA THR A 168 3.84 16.56 -3.39
C THR A 168 4.88 15.89 -2.48
N LEU A 169 5.95 15.35 -3.07
CA LEU A 169 7.04 14.73 -2.31
C LEU A 169 7.75 15.72 -1.38
N HIS A 170 7.97 16.94 -1.84
CA HIS A 170 8.59 17.99 -1.04
C HIS A 170 7.76 18.33 0.19
N ILE A 171 6.44 18.50 0.02
CA ILE A 171 5.52 18.83 1.12
C ILE A 171 5.43 17.68 2.12
N ILE A 172 5.33 16.43 1.63
CA ILE A 172 5.33 15.25 2.50
C ILE A 172 6.68 15.13 3.23
N GLY A 173 7.80 15.34 2.53
CA GLY A 173 9.14 15.25 3.12
C GLY A 173 9.42 16.31 4.19
N GLN A 174 8.82 17.49 4.08
CA GLN A 174 8.90 18.51 5.13
C GLN A 174 8.05 18.18 6.36
N SER A 175 6.87 17.57 6.15
CA SER A 175 5.89 17.32 7.22
C SER A 175 6.11 15.98 7.94
N TYR A 176 6.61 14.97 7.21
CA TYR A 176 6.68 13.57 7.62
C TYR A 176 7.94 12.90 7.06
N PRO A 177 9.14 13.32 7.48
CA PRO A 177 10.41 12.87 6.89
C PRO A 177 10.68 11.37 7.03
N GLU A 178 10.09 10.70 8.03
CA GLU A 178 10.27 9.26 8.27
C GLU A 178 9.46 8.37 7.31
N LEU A 179 8.50 8.94 6.56
CA LEU A 179 7.68 8.18 5.62
C LEU A 179 8.53 7.57 4.51
N GLN A 180 8.08 6.41 4.05
CA GLN A 180 8.67 5.70 2.93
C GLN A 180 7.69 5.72 1.76
N ILE A 181 8.16 6.19 0.61
CA ILE A 181 7.36 6.31 -0.61
C ILE A 181 7.94 5.39 -1.67
N TYR A 182 7.10 4.51 -2.19
CA TYR A 182 7.38 3.58 -3.26
C TYR A 182 6.66 4.05 -4.52
N THR A 183 7.41 4.39 -5.57
CA THR A 183 6.84 4.92 -6.80
C THR A 183 7.57 4.40 -8.03
N THR A 184 6.92 4.38 -9.19
CA THR A 184 7.59 4.04 -10.46
C THR A 184 8.11 5.26 -11.20
N LYS A 185 7.56 6.45 -10.90
CA LYS A 185 7.91 7.68 -11.62
C LYS A 185 7.65 8.92 -10.76
N ILE A 186 8.61 9.83 -10.77
CA ILE A 186 8.44 11.20 -10.26
C ILE A 186 8.21 12.10 -11.48
N ILE A 187 7.19 12.97 -11.42
CA ILE A 187 6.76 13.87 -12.50
C ILE A 187 6.81 15.32 -12.02
#